data_AF-A0A935W6M8-F1
#
_entry.id   AF-A0A935W6M8-F1
#
_cell.length_a   1.000
_cell.length_b   1.000
_cell.length_c   1.000
_cell.angle_alpha   90.00
_cell.angle_beta   90.00
_cell.angle_gamma   90.00
#
_symmetry.space_group_name_H-M   'P 1'
#
loop_
_entity.id
_entity.type
_entity.pdbx_description
1 polymer ?
#
loop_
_entity_poly.entity_id
_entity_poly.type
_entity_poly.pdbx_seq_one_letter_code
_entity_poly.pdbx_strand_id
1 'polypeptide(L)'
;MKTLMAAIYAARIEPPLEGLRIRYAAAIERLRQLCEAYQADDHKVLGSVAREFLCEGKVILRPVDEPNLSLTNNAPEQALRHGVVARYLSHDTRSEEGSRAFALLASVIETCRRREACAWRYLGTLIEAARKGLELPAIPAIPVAA
;
A
#
# COMPACT_ATOMS: atom_id res chain seq x y z
N MET A 1 -11.87 14.76 14.43
CA MET A 1 -11.10 14.19 13.31
C MET A 1 -10.36 15.24 12.48
N LYS A 2 -11.02 16.31 11.99
CA LYS A 2 -10.35 17.40 11.23
C LYS A 2 -9.11 17.98 11.95
N THR A 3 -9.14 18.01 13.27
CA THR A 3 -8.06 18.53 14.13
C THR A 3 -6.80 17.65 14.17
N LEU A 4 -6.93 16.32 14.18
CA LEU A 4 -5.77 15.41 14.23
C LEU A 4 -5.07 15.34 12.87
N MET A 5 -5.84 15.21 11.78
CA MET A 5 -5.26 15.21 10.43
C MET A 5 -4.52 16.52 10.15
N ALA A 6 -5.10 17.68 10.50
CA ALA A 6 -4.42 18.97 10.37
C ALA A 6 -3.13 19.04 11.18
N ALA A 7 -3.11 18.50 12.40
CA ALA A 7 -1.90 18.44 13.22
C ALA A 7 -0.81 17.54 12.63
N ILE A 8 -1.19 16.40 12.04
CA ILE A 8 -0.25 15.51 11.32
C ILE A 8 0.33 16.24 10.10
N TYR A 9 -0.49 16.93 9.31
CA TYR A 9 0.01 17.71 8.17
C TYR A 9 0.93 18.85 8.61
N ALA A 10 0.59 19.57 9.68
CA ALA A 10 1.45 20.63 10.23
C ALA A 10 2.81 20.07 10.69
N ALA A 11 2.82 18.89 11.33
CA ALA A 11 4.03 18.22 11.79
C ALA A 11 4.98 17.78 10.66
N ARG A 12 4.53 17.75 9.39
CA ARG A 12 5.40 17.52 8.23
C ARG A 12 6.27 18.73 7.90
N ILE A 13 5.77 19.93 8.21
CA ILE A 13 6.47 21.19 7.97
C ILE A 13 7.34 21.53 9.18
N GLU A 14 6.72 21.50 10.36
CA GLU A 14 7.39 21.84 11.62
C GLU A 14 6.98 20.84 12.71
N PRO A 15 7.91 19.98 13.16
CA PRO A 15 7.63 19.02 14.22
C PRO A 15 7.23 19.74 15.52
N PRO A 16 6.15 19.30 16.20
CA PRO A 16 5.74 19.92 17.45
C PRO A 16 6.75 19.62 18.57
N LEU A 17 6.88 20.56 19.51
CA LEU A 17 7.72 20.40 20.71
C LEU A 17 7.33 19.16 21.54
N GLU A 18 6.03 18.88 21.61
CA GLU A 18 5.47 17.68 22.22
C GLU A 18 4.98 16.75 21.10
N GLY A 19 5.43 15.48 21.13
CA GLY A 19 5.04 14.49 20.14
C GLY A 19 3.52 14.34 20.04
N LEU A 20 3.00 14.21 18.81
CA LEU A 20 1.55 14.13 18.58
C LEU A 20 0.90 12.98 19.37
N ARG A 21 1.61 11.87 19.57
CA ARG A 21 1.11 10.73 20.33
C ARG A 21 0.84 11.06 21.80
N ILE A 22 1.66 11.90 22.41
CA ILE A 22 1.47 12.38 23.78
C ILE A 22 0.30 13.36 23.79
N ARG A 23 0.34 14.36 22.91
CA ARG A 23 -0.69 15.39 22.79
C ARG A 23 -2.10 14.83 22.57
N TYR A 24 -2.23 13.73 21.82
CA TYR A 24 -3.51 13.09 21.50
C TYR A 24 -3.76 11.77 22.26
N ALA A 25 -2.98 11.44 23.29
CA ALA A 25 -3.07 10.17 24.01
C ALA A 25 -4.49 9.88 24.55
N ALA A 26 -5.12 10.88 25.18
CA ALA A 26 -6.48 10.72 25.72
C ALA A 26 -7.53 10.45 24.63
N ALA A 27 -7.38 11.05 23.44
CA ALA A 27 -8.28 10.83 22.32
C ALA A 27 -8.08 9.44 21.70
N ILE A 28 -6.83 8.99 21.59
CA ILE A 28 -6.49 7.65 21.10
C ILE A 28 -7.02 6.58 22.07
N GLU A 29 -6.85 6.78 23.38
CA GLU A 29 -7.35 5.85 24.38
C GLU A 29 -8.89 5.80 24.40
N ARG A 30 -9.55 6.95 24.27
CA ARG A 30 -11.01 7.00 24.12
C ARG A 30 -11.48 6.24 22.89
N LEU A 31 -10.79 6.37 21.76
CA LEU A 31 -11.11 5.60 20.55
C LEU A 31 -10.96 4.09 20.80
N ARG A 32 -9.88 3.66 21.46
CA ARG A 32 -9.66 2.25 21.82
C ARG A 32 -10.82 1.70 22.66
N GLN A 33 -11.21 2.42 23.71
CA GLN A 33 -12.32 2.04 24.59
C GLN A 33 -13.66 1.92 23.83
N LEU A 34 -13.92 2.84 22.90
CA LEU A 34 -15.10 2.75 22.02
C LEU A 34 -15.02 1.50 21.14
N CYS A 35 -13.87 1.20 20.54
CA CYS A 35 -13.72 0.00 19.73
C CYS A 35 -13.93 -1.28 20.57
N GLU A 36 -13.44 -1.34 21.81
CA GLU A 36 -13.68 -2.48 22.72
C GLU A 36 -15.16 -2.64 23.06
N ALA A 37 -15.88 -1.54 23.29
CA ALA A 37 -17.31 -1.57 23.60
C ALA A 37 -18.15 -2.06 22.42
N TYR A 38 -17.75 -1.73 21.19
CA TYR A 38 -18.55 -1.96 19.99
C TYR A 38 -18.04 -3.10 19.08
N GLN A 39 -16.97 -3.82 19.45
CA GLN A 39 -16.41 -4.90 18.61
C GLN A 39 -17.38 -6.05 18.29
N ALA A 40 -18.40 -6.23 19.12
CA ALA A 40 -19.44 -7.26 18.99
C ALA A 40 -20.84 -6.66 18.71
N ASP A 41 -20.90 -5.41 18.26
CA ASP A 41 -22.17 -4.73 17.95
C ASP A 41 -22.93 -5.42 16.80
N ASP A 42 -24.25 -5.47 16.90
CA ASP A 42 -25.14 -6.05 15.89
C ASP A 42 -25.05 -5.31 14.54
N HIS A 43 -24.72 -4.01 14.56
CA HIS A 43 -24.48 -3.23 13.37
C HIS A 43 -23.13 -3.63 12.73
N LYS A 44 -23.20 -4.53 11.75
CA LYS A 44 -22.05 -5.15 11.06
C LYS A 44 -20.89 -4.20 10.75
N VAL A 45 -21.17 -3.01 10.20
CA VAL A 45 -20.13 -2.03 9.84
C VAL A 45 -19.41 -1.50 11.08
N LEU A 46 -20.15 -1.19 12.16
CA LEU A 46 -19.59 -0.63 13.37
C LEU A 46 -18.69 -1.68 14.06
N GLY A 47 -19.21 -2.90 14.23
CA GLY A 47 -18.42 -4.01 14.76
C GLY A 47 -17.19 -4.33 13.91
N SER A 48 -17.29 -4.26 12.59
CA SER A 48 -16.15 -4.48 11.69
C SER A 48 -15.06 -3.42 11.87
N VAL A 49 -15.44 -2.13 11.84
CA VAL A 49 -14.50 -1.01 12.02
C VAL A 49 -13.84 -1.09 13.41
N ALA A 50 -14.62 -1.38 14.45
CA ALA A 50 -14.10 -1.54 15.81
C ALA A 50 -13.04 -2.65 15.91
N ARG A 51 -13.32 -3.83 15.35
CA ARG A 51 -12.34 -4.94 15.32
C ARG A 51 -11.09 -4.60 14.51
N GLU A 52 -11.25 -3.95 13.37
CA GLU A 52 -10.12 -3.54 12.53
C GLU A 52 -9.21 -2.56 13.28
N PHE A 53 -9.78 -1.56 13.97
CA PHE A 53 -8.99 -0.65 14.81
C PHE A 53 -8.30 -1.35 15.98
N LEU A 54 -8.89 -2.39 16.57
CA LEU A 54 -8.26 -3.15 17.66
C LEU A 54 -7.11 -4.02 17.16
N CYS A 55 -7.27 -4.65 15.99
CA CYS A 55 -6.23 -5.50 15.38
C CYS A 55 -5.08 -4.66 14.80
N GLU A 56 -5.41 -3.64 14.00
CA GLU A 56 -4.46 -2.92 13.15
C GLU A 56 -4.19 -1.50 13.63
N GLY A 57 -4.64 -1.13 14.83
CA GLY A 57 -4.55 0.25 15.35
C GLY A 57 -3.13 0.82 15.34
N LYS A 58 -2.10 -0.01 15.51
CA LYS A 58 -0.69 0.42 15.39
C LYS A 58 -0.34 0.89 13.98
N VAL A 59 -0.84 0.20 12.95
CA VAL A 59 -0.62 0.55 11.55
C VAL A 59 -1.45 1.77 11.17
N ILE A 60 -2.73 1.77 11.55
CA ILE A 60 -3.67 2.86 11.26
C ILE A 60 -3.21 4.19 11.87
N LEU A 61 -2.68 4.15 13.11
CA LEU A 61 -2.22 5.35 13.83
C LEU A 61 -0.73 5.65 13.63
N ARG A 62 0.00 4.87 12.84
CA ARG A 62 1.43 5.10 12.56
C ARG A 62 1.76 6.54 12.12
N PRO A 63 0.94 7.24 11.32
CA PRO A 63 1.21 8.64 10.95
C PRO A 63 1.23 9.63 12.12
N VAL A 64 0.77 9.25 13.31
CA VAL A 64 0.89 10.06 14.53
C VAL A 64 2.36 10.15 14.97
N ASP A 65 3.11 9.06 14.83
CA ASP A 65 4.54 9.00 15.16
C ASP A 65 5.44 9.31 13.96
N GLU A 66 4.94 9.02 12.74
CA GLU A 66 5.65 9.24 11.48
C GLU A 66 4.83 10.13 10.52
N PRO A 67 4.78 11.47 10.74
CA PRO A 67 3.88 12.36 10.00
C PRO A 67 4.05 12.36 8.48
N ASN A 68 5.25 12.00 8.00
CA ASN A 68 5.57 11.93 6.57
C ASN A 68 4.88 10.77 5.84
N LEU A 69 4.34 9.80 6.57
CA LEU A 69 3.53 8.74 5.95
C LEU A 69 2.20 9.30 5.43
N SER A 70 1.73 8.72 4.33
CA SER A 70 0.41 9.03 3.79
C SER A 70 -0.69 8.66 4.78
N LEU A 71 -1.69 9.53 4.93
CA LEU A 71 -2.90 9.26 5.73
C LEU A 71 -3.92 8.39 4.98
N THR A 72 -3.71 8.17 3.69
CA THR A 72 -4.56 7.34 2.84
C THR A 72 -3.79 6.15 2.31
N ASN A 73 -4.46 5.03 2.12
CA ASN A 73 -3.95 3.83 1.47
C ASN A 73 -4.03 3.88 -0.08
N ASN A 74 -4.41 5.02 -0.67
CA ASN A 74 -4.58 5.18 -2.12
C ASN A 74 -3.40 4.68 -2.96
N ALA A 75 -2.16 4.97 -2.57
CA ALA A 75 -0.98 4.54 -3.33
C ALA A 75 -0.81 3.00 -3.33
N PRO A 76 -0.83 2.31 -2.17
CA PRO A 76 -0.92 0.85 -2.11
C PRO A 76 -2.11 0.28 -2.90
N GLU A 77 -3.33 0.81 -2.74
CA GLU A 77 -4.52 0.33 -3.45
C GLU A 77 -4.37 0.46 -4.96
N GLN A 78 -3.87 1.60 -5.44
CA GLN A 78 -3.64 1.86 -6.86
C GLN A 78 -2.60 0.89 -7.44
N ALA A 79 -1.57 0.54 -6.68
CA ALA A 79 -0.58 -0.46 -7.09
C ALA A 79 -1.21 -1.86 -7.23
N LEU A 80 -2.14 -2.23 -6.35
CA LEU A 80 -2.82 -3.54 -6.38
C LEU A 80 -3.95 -3.60 -7.42
N ARG A 81 -4.56 -2.46 -7.78
CA ARG A 81 -5.77 -2.38 -8.61
C ARG A 81 -5.64 -3.13 -9.93
N HIS A 82 -4.51 -3.01 -10.62
CA HIS A 82 -4.31 -3.68 -11.91
C HIS A 82 -4.31 -5.21 -11.78
N GLY A 83 -3.68 -5.74 -10.71
CA GLY A 83 -3.70 -7.17 -10.43
C GLY A 83 -5.09 -7.69 -10.06
N VAL A 84 -5.84 -6.92 -9.26
CA VAL A 84 -7.22 -7.26 -8.88
C VAL A 84 -8.15 -7.28 -10.09
N VAL A 85 -8.07 -6.27 -10.97
CA VAL A 85 -8.87 -6.21 -12.21
C VAL A 85 -8.53 -7.37 -13.14
N ALA A 86 -7.24 -7.66 -13.34
CA ALA A 86 -6.82 -8.78 -14.16
C ALA A 86 -7.38 -10.11 -13.64
N ARG A 87 -7.28 -10.36 -12.33
CA ARG A 87 -7.84 -11.56 -11.69
C ARG A 87 -9.35 -11.67 -11.87
N TYR A 88 -10.06 -10.55 -11.70
CA TYR A 88 -11.51 -10.50 -11.88
C TYR A 88 -11.93 -10.87 -13.30
N LEU A 89 -11.22 -10.36 -14.32
CA LEU A 89 -11.52 -10.63 -15.73
C LEU A 89 -11.09 -12.02 -16.20
N SER A 90 -9.97 -12.54 -15.69
CA SER A 90 -9.40 -13.81 -16.14
C SER A 90 -9.82 -15.02 -15.31
N HIS A 91 -10.57 -14.82 -14.22
CA HIS A 91 -10.91 -15.84 -13.21
C HIS A 91 -9.69 -16.52 -12.56
N ASP A 92 -8.62 -15.74 -12.36
CA ASP A 92 -7.36 -16.17 -11.75
C ASP A 92 -6.63 -17.34 -12.47
N THR A 93 -5.46 -17.69 -11.97
CA THR A 93 -4.66 -18.81 -12.47
C THR A 93 -5.08 -20.13 -11.80
N ARG A 94 -5.07 -21.22 -12.57
CA ARG A 94 -5.50 -22.56 -12.09
C ARG A 94 -4.34 -23.49 -11.69
N SER A 95 -3.11 -22.99 -11.69
CA SER A 95 -1.92 -23.74 -11.26
C SER A 95 -0.93 -22.83 -10.54
N GLU A 96 -0.05 -23.43 -9.74
CA GLU A 96 1.00 -22.72 -9.01
C GLU A 96 1.97 -22.03 -9.98
N GLU A 97 2.34 -22.69 -11.08
CA GLU A 97 3.20 -22.14 -12.11
C GLU A 97 2.56 -20.93 -12.78
N GLY A 98 1.25 -21.00 -13.06
CA GLY A 98 0.48 -19.88 -13.60
C GLY A 98 0.48 -18.70 -12.63
N SER A 99 0.21 -18.95 -11.35
CA SER A 99 0.20 -17.92 -10.30
C SER A 99 1.57 -17.24 -10.17
N ARG A 100 2.64 -18.04 -10.21
CA ARG A 100 4.02 -17.55 -10.19
C ARG A 100 4.35 -16.71 -11.41
N ALA A 101 3.98 -17.17 -12.61
CA ALA A 101 4.19 -16.43 -13.85
C ALA A 101 3.44 -15.09 -13.84
N PHE A 102 2.18 -15.10 -13.40
CA PHE A 102 1.37 -13.88 -13.27
C PHE A 102 2.01 -12.89 -12.29
N ALA A 103 2.44 -13.35 -11.11
CA ALA A 103 3.09 -12.49 -10.12
C ALA A 103 4.39 -11.87 -10.64
N LEU A 104 5.21 -12.64 -11.37
CA LEU A 104 6.43 -12.14 -12.00
C LEU A 104 6.13 -11.09 -13.07
N LEU A 105 5.16 -11.34 -13.96
CA LEU A 105 4.77 -10.40 -14.99
C LEU A 105 4.23 -9.10 -14.40
N ALA A 106 3.34 -9.18 -13.40
CA ALA A 106 2.82 -8.01 -12.70
C ALA A 106 3.95 -7.18 -12.06
N SER A 107 4.91 -7.85 -11.40
CA SER A 107 6.07 -7.20 -10.79
C SER A 107 6.98 -6.51 -11.82
N VAL A 108 7.26 -7.16 -12.95
CA VAL A 108 8.08 -6.58 -14.02
C VAL A 108 7.39 -5.39 -14.66
N ILE A 109 6.09 -5.49 -14.95
CA ILE A 109 5.31 -4.39 -15.54
C ILE A 109 5.29 -3.19 -14.60
N GLU A 110 5.01 -3.42 -13.32
CA GLU A 110 5.00 -2.35 -12.31
C GLU A 110 6.39 -1.74 -12.12
N THR A 111 7.45 -2.56 -12.15
CA THR A 111 8.83 -2.06 -12.10
C THR A 111 9.15 -1.18 -13.30
N CYS A 112 8.79 -1.60 -14.51
CA CYS A 112 8.98 -0.79 -15.71
C CYS A 112 8.21 0.54 -15.60
N ARG A 113 6.95 0.50 -15.15
CA ARG A 113 6.11 1.69 -14.95
C ARG A 113 6.73 2.67 -13.95
N ARG A 114 7.21 2.18 -12.79
CA ARG A 114 7.86 3.00 -11.76
C ARG A 114 9.21 3.56 -12.19
N ARG A 115 9.86 2.93 -13.17
CA ARG A 115 11.15 3.32 -13.72
C ARG A 115 11.04 4.04 -15.07
N GLU A 116 9.85 4.51 -15.42
CA GLU A 116 9.56 5.26 -16.66
C GLU A 116 9.98 4.51 -17.94
N ALA A 117 10.01 3.18 -17.88
CA ALA A 117 10.38 2.31 -18.98
C ALA A 117 9.16 1.67 -19.64
N CYS A 118 9.23 1.47 -20.95
CA CYS A 118 8.19 0.76 -21.69
C CYS A 118 8.22 -0.74 -21.36
N ALA A 119 7.24 -1.22 -20.57
CA ALA A 119 7.14 -2.62 -20.17
C ALA A 119 7.10 -3.58 -21.38
N TRP A 120 6.35 -3.26 -22.42
CA TRP A 120 6.22 -4.08 -23.62
C TRP A 120 7.54 -4.23 -24.38
N ARG A 121 8.31 -3.14 -24.51
CA ARG A 121 9.63 -3.18 -25.14
C ARG A 121 10.58 -4.04 -24.33
N TYR A 122 10.64 -3.84 -23.01
CA TYR A 122 11.49 -4.63 -22.13
C TYR A 122 11.15 -6.13 -22.18
N LEU A 123 9.86 -6.48 -22.04
CA LEU A 123 9.41 -7.87 -22.11
C LEU A 123 9.69 -8.49 -23.48
N GLY A 124 9.49 -7.75 -24.56
CA GLY A 124 9.82 -8.21 -25.92
C GLY A 124 11.30 -8.57 -26.06
N THR A 125 12.20 -7.66 -25.67
CA THR A 125 13.65 -7.90 -25.68
C THR A 125 14.05 -9.07 -24.77
N LEU A 126 13.47 -9.14 -23.57
CA LEU A 126 13.74 -10.21 -22.61
C LEU A 126 13.35 -11.59 -23.17
N ILE A 127 12.15 -11.71 -23.75
CA ILE A 127 11.64 -12.95 -24.32
C ILE A 127 12.45 -13.35 -25.56
N GLU A 128 12.82 -12.39 -26.40
CA GLU A 128 13.66 -12.64 -27.58
C GLU A 128 15.05 -13.16 -27.18
N ALA A 129 15.72 -12.51 -26.23
CA ALA A 129 17.02 -12.93 -25.72
C ALA A 129 16.96 -14.33 -25.11
N ALA A 130 15.95 -14.59 -24.26
CA ALA A 130 15.74 -15.90 -23.64
C ALA A 130 15.54 -17.01 -24.67
N ARG A 131 14.75 -16.77 -25.73
CA ARG A 131 14.51 -17.74 -26.81
C ARG A 131 15.76 -18.04 -27.64
N LYS A 132 16.66 -17.09 -27.77
CA LYS A 132 17.92 -17.23 -28.52
C LYS A 132 19.08 -17.76 -27.64
N GLY A 133 18.86 -17.97 -26.34
CA GLY A 133 19.93 -18.34 -25.40
C GLY A 133 20.98 -17.24 -25.22
N LEU A 134 20.60 -15.98 -25.43
CA LEU A 134 21.47 -14.82 -25.25
C LEU A 134 21.42 -14.32 -23.80
N GLU A 135 22.37 -13.46 -23.45
CA GLU A 135 22.35 -12.76 -22.17
C GLU A 135 21.05 -11.94 -22.01
N LEU A 136 20.43 -12.06 -20.83
CA LEU A 136 19.16 -11.40 -20.56
C LEU A 136 19.38 -9.91 -20.27
N PRO A 137 18.52 -9.01 -20.81
CA PRO A 137 18.62 -7.59 -20.50
C PRO A 137 18.44 -7.35 -19.00
N ALA A 138 19.24 -6.44 -18.44
CA ALA A 138 19.05 -5.98 -17.07
C ALA A 138 17.68 -5.29 -16.91
N ILE A 139 17.09 -5.41 -15.72
CA ILE A 139 15.87 -4.69 -15.35
C ILE A 139 16.12 -3.17 -15.57
N PRO A 140 15.16 -2.41 -16.13
CA PRO A 140 15.35 -0.99 -16.45
C PRO A 140 15.93 -0.21 -15.28
N ALA A 141 16.87 0.72 -15.48
CA ALA A 141 17.48 1.46 -14.38
C ALA A 141 16.46 2.37 -13.67
N ILE A 142 16.71 2.71 -12.41
CA ILE A 142 15.90 3.71 -11.70
C ILE A 142 16.22 5.09 -12.30
N PRO A 143 15.22 5.88 -12.74
CA PRO A 143 15.46 7.23 -13.23
C PRO A 143 16.19 8.06 -12.18
N VAL A 144 17.26 8.73 -12.58
CA VAL A 144 17.89 9.75 -11.74
C VAL A 144 16.97 10.96 -11.79
N ALA A 145 16.51 11.44 -10.64
CA ALA A 145 15.71 12.66 -10.57
C ALA A 145 16.50 13.83 -11.20
N ALA A 146 15.88 14.51 -12.18
CA ALA A 146 16.42 15.73 -12.79
C ALA A 146 16.25 16.93 -11.86
#